data_AF-A0A1I6QBR2-F1
#
_entry.id   AF-A0A1I6QBR2-F1
#
_cell.length_a   1.000
_cell.length_b   1.000
_cell.length_c   1.000
_cell.angle_alpha   90.00
_cell.angle_beta   90.00
_cell.angle_gamma   90.00
#
_symmetry.space_group_name_H-M   'P 1'
#
loop_
_entity.id
_entity.type
_entity.pdbx_description
1 polymer ?
#
loop_
_entity_poly.entity_id
_entity_poly.type
_entity_poly.pdbx_seq_one_letter_code
_entity_poly.pdbx_strand_id
1 'polypeptide(L)'
;MSLDLPLIWAGLIATGVLLYVLLDGFDLGVGILFPFSRNKEDRDVMMNTVAPVWDGNETWLVLGGGGLLAAFPLAYSIVMPAFYLPVILMLAGLILRGVAFEFRFRGQRRGRPFWTAMFAFGSILAAFAQGLILGGFIQGIEVVDDRFAGGTFDWFTPYTLLVAAGLVCGYALLGAAWLMWKTADELHGDARRWAVISGVLTALFLVGVSLSTLVVHPVVAERWGWTGGGLDFGRFLPLAWIPLLGLIGLGLVGWGVRRASHGWPFVGAVLVFLSGYAGLAAGFFPYVAPYSVDFRAAAAPDNALALMLVGTVVILPLILAYTGWVYWVFRGKVTPEAGYH
;
A
#
# COMPACT_ATOMS: atom_id res chain seq x y z
N MET A 1 15.04 -4.80 -32.50
CA MET A 1 13.88 -4.86 -31.58
C MET A 1 13.68 -3.46 -31.04
N SER A 2 12.57 -2.80 -31.34
CA SER A 2 12.21 -1.53 -30.71
C SER A 2 11.81 -1.79 -29.25
N LEU A 3 12.18 -0.89 -28.34
CA LEU A 3 11.75 -0.97 -26.93
C LEU A 3 10.25 -0.67 -26.83
N ASP A 4 9.49 -1.49 -26.09
CA ASP A 4 8.08 -1.21 -25.77
C ASP A 4 8.04 -0.20 -24.60
N LEU A 5 8.13 1.09 -24.95
CA LEU A 5 8.19 2.19 -23.97
C LEU A 5 6.94 2.25 -23.07
N PRO A 6 5.70 2.11 -23.60
CA PRO A 6 4.52 2.05 -22.75
C PRO A 6 4.58 0.91 -21.73
N LEU A 7 5.05 -0.28 -22.12
CA LEU A 7 5.13 -1.42 -21.19
C LEU A 7 6.18 -1.19 -20.10
N ILE A 8 7.34 -0.62 -20.46
CA ILE A 8 8.39 -0.26 -19.50
C ILE A 8 7.84 0.74 -18.48
N TRP A 9 7.15 1.79 -18.93
CA TRP A 9 6.57 2.80 -18.03
C TRP A 9 5.44 2.24 -17.17
N ALA A 10 4.57 1.39 -17.70
CA ALA A 10 3.55 0.70 -16.93
C ALA A 10 4.19 -0.14 -15.81
N GLY A 11 5.26 -0.87 -16.13
CA GLY A 11 6.03 -1.66 -15.15
C GLY A 11 6.72 -0.80 -14.09
N LEU A 12 7.30 0.35 -14.48
CA LEU A 12 7.95 1.28 -13.55
C LEU A 12 6.95 1.90 -12.57
N ILE A 13 5.79 2.35 -13.05
CA ILE A 13 4.74 2.92 -12.20
C ILE A 13 4.14 1.85 -11.30
N ALA A 14 3.83 0.66 -11.83
CA ALA A 14 3.34 -0.45 -11.03
C ALA A 14 4.34 -0.80 -9.91
N THR A 15 5.63 -0.88 -10.24
CA THR A 15 6.69 -1.11 -9.25
C THR A 15 6.76 0.01 -8.21
N GLY A 16 6.65 1.28 -8.64
CA GLY A 16 6.61 2.43 -7.74
C GLY A 16 5.44 2.36 -6.75
N VAL A 17 4.23 2.08 -7.25
CA VAL A 17 3.04 1.90 -6.40
C VAL A 17 3.21 0.71 -5.46
N LEU A 18 3.76 -0.41 -5.92
CA LEU A 18 4.03 -1.57 -5.07
C LEU A 18 5.03 -1.23 -3.94
N LEU A 19 6.13 -0.55 -4.28
CA LEU A 19 7.12 -0.11 -3.30
C LEU A 19 6.52 0.86 -2.30
N TYR A 20 5.68 1.79 -2.75
CA TYR A 20 4.93 2.68 -1.86
C TYR A 20 4.08 1.89 -0.86
N VAL A 21 3.22 0.99 -1.36
CA VAL A 21 2.32 0.17 -0.54
C VAL A 21 3.08 -0.70 0.46
N LEU A 22 4.24 -1.25 0.09
CA LEU A 22 5.04 -2.08 0.98
C LEU A 22 5.85 -1.27 2.00
N LEU A 23 6.48 -0.18 1.57
CA LEU A 23 7.41 0.60 2.39
C LEU A 23 6.65 1.58 3.28
N ASP A 24 5.82 2.45 2.70
CA ASP A 24 5.01 3.38 3.48
C ASP A 24 3.86 2.66 4.22
N GLY A 25 3.46 1.48 3.76
CA GLY A 25 2.43 0.67 4.42
C GLY A 25 2.81 0.25 5.85
N PHE A 26 4.08 -0.07 6.12
CA PHE A 26 4.49 -0.33 7.51
C PHE A 26 4.64 0.96 8.32
N ASP A 27 5.01 2.09 7.70
CA ASP A 27 5.08 3.40 8.37
C ASP A 27 3.69 3.85 8.83
N LEU A 28 2.71 3.80 7.92
CA LEU A 28 1.29 4.02 8.22
C LEU A 28 0.79 3.00 9.24
N GLY A 29 1.22 1.74 9.13
CA GLY A 29 0.93 0.68 10.09
C GLY A 29 1.37 1.00 11.52
N VAL A 30 2.58 1.50 11.70
CA VAL A 30 3.09 1.96 13.00
C VAL A 30 2.23 3.10 13.54
N GLY A 31 1.80 4.03 12.68
CA GLY A 31 0.87 5.10 13.03
C GLY A 31 -0.52 4.61 13.44
N ILE A 32 -1.08 3.62 12.75
CA ILE A 32 -2.36 2.99 13.10
C ILE A 32 -2.28 2.32 14.48
N LEU A 33 -1.15 1.67 14.78
CA LEU A 33 -0.94 0.97 16.06
C LEU A 33 -0.58 1.90 17.22
N PHE A 34 -0.17 3.13 16.91
CA PHE A 34 0.36 4.11 17.85
C PHE A 34 -0.51 4.35 19.11
N PRO A 35 -1.86 4.47 19.00
CA PRO A 35 -2.71 4.69 20.16
C PRO A 35 -2.74 3.52 21.15
N PHE A 36 -2.47 2.30 20.68
CA PHE A 36 -2.56 1.08 21.49
C PHE A 36 -1.32 0.83 22.34
N SER A 37 -0.23 1.55 22.08
CA SER A 37 0.96 1.53 22.94
C SER A 37 0.65 2.19 24.30
N ARG A 38 1.10 1.54 25.38
CA ARG A 38 0.76 1.89 26.77
C ARG A 38 1.58 3.05 27.31
N ASN A 39 2.89 3.06 27.05
CA ASN A 39 3.83 4.01 27.63
C ASN A 39 4.31 5.05 26.61
N LYS A 40 4.78 6.20 27.12
CA LYS A 40 5.30 7.29 26.28
C LYS A 40 6.60 6.91 25.58
N GLU A 41 7.46 6.16 26.28
CA GLU A 41 8.76 5.70 25.78
C GLU A 41 8.58 4.71 24.63
N ASP A 42 7.65 3.76 24.75
CA ASP A 42 7.32 2.83 23.67
C ASP A 42 6.88 3.55 22.38
N ARG A 43 6.07 4.61 22.53
CA ARG A 43 5.66 5.45 21.39
C ARG A 43 6.84 6.19 20.77
N ASP A 44 7.83 6.60 21.55
CA ASP A 44 9.03 7.23 21.00
C ASP A 44 9.88 6.21 20.24
N VAL A 45 10.04 5.00 20.79
CA VAL A 45 10.73 3.89 20.12
C VAL A 45 10.02 3.53 18.81
N MET A 46 8.70 3.41 18.81
CA MET A 46 7.90 3.13 17.60
C MET A 46 8.18 4.16 16.50
N MET A 47 8.15 5.46 16.81
CA MET A 47 8.47 6.51 15.83
C MET A 47 9.92 6.44 15.35
N ASN A 48 10.87 6.21 16.25
CA ASN A 48 12.28 6.10 15.91
C ASN A 48 12.57 4.91 14.98
N THR A 49 11.73 3.88 14.97
CA THR A 49 11.88 2.75 14.02
C THR A 49 11.64 3.14 12.56
N VAL A 50 10.88 4.21 12.31
CA VAL A 50 10.49 4.67 10.95
C VAL A 50 11.12 6.01 10.59
N ALA A 51 11.60 6.78 11.57
CA ALA A 51 12.22 8.10 11.40
C ALA A 51 13.25 8.21 10.25
N PRO A 52 14.16 7.22 10.04
CA PRO A 52 15.18 7.36 9.01
C PRO A 52 14.68 7.07 7.59
N VAL A 53 13.49 6.49 7.41
CA VAL A 53 13.03 5.93 6.13
C VAL A 53 11.71 6.50 5.62
N TRP A 54 10.84 7.02 6.50
CA TRP A 54 9.46 7.38 6.13
C TRP A 54 9.37 8.41 5.00
N ASP A 55 10.19 9.47 5.03
CA ASP A 55 10.19 10.52 3.99
C ASP A 55 10.61 9.93 2.64
N GLY A 56 11.62 9.06 2.64
CA GLY A 56 12.04 8.31 1.45
C GLY A 56 10.94 7.38 0.92
N ASN A 57 10.15 6.77 1.80
CA ASN A 57 9.08 5.85 1.42
C ASN A 57 7.92 6.58 0.72
N GLU A 58 7.60 7.82 1.13
CA GLU A 58 6.58 8.64 0.47
C GLU A 58 6.95 8.99 -0.99
N THR A 59 8.25 9.06 -1.33
CA THR A 59 8.68 9.43 -2.69
C THR A 59 8.18 8.45 -3.77
N TRP A 60 7.92 7.19 -3.40
CA TRP A 60 7.38 6.18 -4.32
C TRP A 60 5.95 6.51 -4.76
N LEU A 61 5.15 7.17 -3.91
CA LEU A 61 3.83 7.68 -4.28
C LEU A 61 3.94 8.76 -5.35
N VAL A 62 4.95 9.62 -5.24
CA VAL A 62 5.22 10.69 -6.22
C VAL A 62 5.60 10.08 -7.57
N LEU A 63 6.42 9.03 -7.60
CA LEU A 63 6.70 8.29 -8.83
C LEU A 63 5.42 7.64 -9.39
N GLY A 64 4.56 7.09 -8.53
CA GLY A 64 3.27 6.53 -8.94
C GLY A 64 2.35 7.57 -9.61
N GLY A 65 2.02 8.65 -8.90
CA GLY A 65 1.09 9.68 -9.38
C GLY A 65 1.67 10.59 -10.46
N GLY A 66 2.90 11.07 -10.27
CA GLY A 66 3.60 11.90 -11.24
C GLY A 66 4.01 11.11 -12.49
N GLY A 67 4.42 9.84 -12.32
CA GLY A 67 4.67 8.94 -13.44
C GLY A 67 3.40 8.66 -14.24
N LEU A 68 2.24 8.50 -13.58
CA LEU A 68 0.96 8.31 -14.28
C LEU A 68 0.62 9.54 -15.12
N LEU A 69 0.77 10.76 -14.58
CA LEU A 69 0.58 11.99 -15.33
C LEU A 69 1.49 12.06 -16.57
N ALA A 70 2.77 11.74 -16.38
CA ALA A 70 3.79 11.92 -17.39
C ALA A 70 3.72 10.87 -18.51
N ALA A 71 3.57 9.59 -18.12
CA ALA A 71 3.59 8.47 -19.06
C ALA A 71 2.20 8.10 -19.59
N PHE A 72 1.13 8.32 -18.82
CA PHE A 72 -0.24 7.94 -19.18
C PHE A 72 -1.24 9.10 -18.90
N PRO A 73 -1.09 10.25 -19.57
CA PRO A 73 -1.88 11.45 -19.28
C PRO A 73 -3.38 11.22 -19.45
N LEU A 74 -3.79 10.36 -20.39
CA LEU A 74 -5.20 10.00 -20.56
C LEU A 74 -5.74 9.28 -19.32
N ALA A 75 -5.03 8.26 -18.83
CA ALA A 75 -5.42 7.56 -17.61
C ALA A 75 -5.45 8.49 -16.39
N TYR A 76 -4.46 9.39 -16.27
CA TYR A 76 -4.44 10.40 -15.21
C TYR A 76 -5.69 11.28 -15.24
N SER A 77 -6.13 11.70 -16.44
CA SER A 77 -7.32 12.55 -16.61
C SER A 77 -8.65 11.87 -16.27
N ILE A 78 -8.68 10.54 -16.23
CA ILE A 78 -9.83 9.74 -15.83
C ILE A 78 -9.79 9.46 -14.32
N VAL A 79 -8.64 8.99 -13.84
CA VAL A 79 -8.46 8.50 -12.45
C VAL A 79 -8.51 9.65 -11.44
N MET A 80 -7.87 10.78 -11.74
CA MET A 80 -7.75 11.88 -10.77
C MET A 80 -9.09 12.56 -10.46
N PRO A 81 -9.96 12.86 -11.44
CA PRO A 81 -11.31 13.35 -11.15
C PRO A 81 -12.17 12.32 -10.41
N ALA A 82 -12.10 11.04 -10.80
CA ALA A 82 -12.88 9.97 -10.17
C ALA A 82 -12.58 9.81 -8.68
N PHE A 83 -11.32 10.01 -8.28
CA PHE A 83 -10.87 9.89 -6.90
C PHE A 83 -10.40 11.20 -6.29
N TYR A 84 -10.88 12.34 -6.78
CA TYR A 84 -10.45 13.66 -6.33
C TYR A 84 -10.54 13.82 -4.80
N LEU A 85 -11.70 13.49 -4.22
CA LEU A 85 -11.91 13.55 -2.76
C LEU A 85 -11.04 12.54 -1.99
N PRO A 86 -11.01 11.23 -2.32
CA PRO A 86 -10.09 10.28 -1.70
C PRO A 86 -8.62 10.70 -1.77
N VAL A 87 -8.14 11.21 -2.91
CA VAL A 87 -6.75 11.69 -3.06
C VAL A 87 -6.48 12.87 -2.14
N ILE A 88 -7.40 13.85 -2.04
CA ILE A 88 -7.25 14.97 -1.10
C ILE A 88 -7.23 14.49 0.35
N LEU A 89 -8.10 13.55 0.72
CA LEU A 89 -8.12 12.98 2.07
C LEU A 89 -6.82 12.24 2.37
N MET A 90 -6.27 11.50 1.41
CA MET A 90 -4.99 10.83 1.51
C MET A 90 -3.86 11.84 1.75
N LEU A 91 -3.76 12.87 0.90
CA LEU A 91 -2.74 13.91 1.04
C LEU A 91 -2.87 14.68 2.36
N ALA A 92 -4.09 14.99 2.80
CA ALA A 92 -4.33 15.62 4.10
C ALA A 92 -3.87 14.71 5.25
N GLY A 93 -4.12 13.41 5.17
CA GLY A 93 -3.64 12.41 6.13
C GLY A 93 -2.11 12.34 6.19
N LEU A 94 -1.44 12.30 5.03
CA LEU A 94 0.02 12.28 4.92
C LEU A 94 0.65 13.57 5.46
N ILE A 95 0.13 14.75 5.09
CA ILE A 95 0.58 16.04 5.63
C ILE A 95 0.43 16.05 7.15
N LEU A 96 -0.74 15.65 7.66
CA LEU A 96 -1.00 15.62 9.09
C LEU A 96 -0.03 14.67 9.82
N ARG A 97 0.25 13.51 9.23
CA ARG A 97 1.23 12.55 9.75
C ARG A 97 2.64 13.16 9.80
N GLY A 98 3.12 13.74 8.70
CA GLY A 98 4.46 14.34 8.63
C GLY A 98 4.64 15.51 9.60
N VAL A 99 3.65 16.40 9.68
CA VAL A 99 3.65 17.51 10.66
C VAL A 99 3.62 16.95 12.08
N ALA A 100 2.75 15.97 12.37
CA ALA A 100 2.72 15.36 13.70
C ALA A 100 4.04 14.68 14.07
N PHE A 101 4.74 14.10 13.10
CA PHE A 101 6.05 13.48 13.30
C PHE A 101 7.08 14.49 13.83
N GLU A 102 7.27 15.60 13.11
CA GLU A 102 8.24 16.64 13.45
C GLU A 102 7.87 17.41 14.73
N PHE A 103 6.60 17.78 14.88
CA PHE A 103 6.15 18.62 16.00
C PHE A 103 5.96 17.84 17.30
N ARG A 104 5.81 16.51 17.28
CA ARG A 104 5.68 15.72 18.51
C ARG A 104 6.96 15.72 19.33
N PHE A 105 8.14 15.72 18.70
CA PHE A 105 9.44 15.80 19.38
C PHE A 105 9.68 17.19 20.00
N ARG A 106 9.19 18.24 19.34
CA ARG A 106 9.29 19.64 19.82
C ARG A 106 8.17 20.03 20.78
N GLY A 107 7.10 19.26 20.82
CA GLY A 107 5.90 19.53 21.60
C GLY A 107 6.16 19.41 23.10
N GLN A 108 6.05 20.53 23.83
CA GLN A 108 6.00 20.54 25.29
C GLN A 108 4.84 19.68 25.83
N ARG A 109 4.77 19.48 27.16
CA ARG A 109 3.79 18.61 27.85
C ARG A 109 2.32 18.73 27.39
N ARG A 110 1.85 19.92 26.97
CA ARG A 110 0.47 20.14 26.51
C ARG A 110 0.22 19.79 25.03
N GLY A 111 1.21 19.93 24.15
CA GLY A 111 1.03 19.69 22.71
C GLY A 111 1.25 18.25 22.28
N ARG A 112 2.03 17.48 23.05
CA ARG A 112 2.38 16.09 22.72
C ARG A 112 1.19 15.12 22.62
N PRO A 113 0.14 15.19 23.47
CA PRO A 113 -1.05 14.35 23.30
C PRO A 113 -1.81 14.65 22.01
N PHE A 114 -1.89 15.93 21.62
CA PHE A 114 -2.51 16.35 20.37
C PHE A 114 -1.76 15.78 19.16
N TRP A 115 -0.44 15.96 19.09
CA TRP A 115 0.36 15.42 17.99
C TRP A 115 0.40 13.88 17.97
N THR A 116 0.30 13.23 19.13
CA THR A 116 0.13 11.77 19.21
C THR A 116 -1.18 11.33 18.55
N ALA A 117 -2.28 12.03 18.80
CA ALA A 117 -3.56 11.74 18.17
C ALA A 117 -3.55 12.05 16.66
N MET A 118 -2.92 13.16 16.27
CA MET A 118 -2.81 13.56 14.85
C MET A 118 -1.95 12.59 14.04
N PHE A 119 -0.88 12.05 14.61
CA PHE A 119 -0.04 11.04 13.95
C PHE A 119 -0.85 9.77 13.63
N ALA A 120 -1.62 9.29 14.61
CA ALA A 120 -2.47 8.12 14.42
C ALA A 120 -3.61 8.40 13.44
N PHE A 121 -4.31 9.52 13.61
CA PHE A 121 -5.42 9.90 12.74
C PHE A 121 -4.97 10.13 11.30
N GLY A 122 -3.87 10.84 11.07
CA GLY A 122 -3.30 11.05 9.75
C GLY A 122 -2.94 9.73 9.05
N SER A 123 -2.34 8.80 9.79
CA SER A 123 -1.97 7.47 9.27
C SER A 123 -3.20 6.62 8.93
N ILE A 124 -4.22 6.62 9.79
CA ILE A 124 -5.49 5.92 9.54
C ILE A 124 -6.21 6.55 8.34
N LEU A 125 -6.28 7.88 8.28
CA LEU A 125 -6.95 8.61 7.20
C LEU A 125 -6.29 8.34 5.85
N ALA A 126 -4.96 8.38 5.78
CA ALA A 126 -4.21 8.08 4.57
C ALA A 126 -4.42 6.62 4.12
N ALA A 127 -4.30 5.66 5.04
CA ALA A 127 -4.53 4.24 4.75
C ALA A 127 -5.97 3.96 4.29
N PHE A 128 -6.96 4.56 4.95
CA PHE A 128 -8.35 4.40 4.61
C PHE A 128 -8.66 5.01 3.24
N ALA A 129 -8.17 6.22 2.96
CA ALA A 129 -8.31 6.88 1.67
C ALA A 129 -7.66 6.09 0.53
N GLN A 130 -6.50 5.48 0.75
CA GLN A 130 -5.88 4.58 -0.22
C GLN A 130 -6.75 3.37 -0.54
N GLY A 131 -7.39 2.78 0.47
CA GLY A 131 -8.25 1.64 0.24
C GLY A 131 -9.59 2.02 -0.41
N LEU A 132 -10.07 3.26 -0.23
CA LEU A 132 -11.18 3.80 -1.03
C LEU A 132 -10.78 3.95 -2.51
N ILE A 133 -9.59 4.49 -2.79
CA ILE A 133 -9.04 4.59 -4.15
C ILE A 133 -8.91 3.19 -4.77
N LEU A 134 -8.28 2.26 -4.05
CA LEU A 134 -8.09 0.89 -4.51
C LEU A 134 -9.43 0.18 -4.75
N GLY A 135 -10.37 0.29 -3.82
CA GLY A 135 -11.69 -0.32 -3.95
C GLY A 135 -12.46 0.26 -5.13
N GLY A 136 -12.42 1.58 -5.31
CA GLY A 136 -13.04 2.24 -6.46
C GLY A 136 -12.38 1.84 -7.78
N PHE A 137 -11.05 1.68 -7.79
CA PHE A 137 -10.31 1.20 -8.94
C PHE A 137 -10.72 -0.24 -9.33
N ILE A 138 -10.89 -1.13 -8.35
CA ILE A 138 -11.35 -2.51 -8.62
C ILE A 138 -12.82 -2.52 -9.08
N GLN A 139 -13.67 -1.71 -8.44
CA GLN A 139 -15.09 -1.56 -8.78
C GLN A 139 -15.28 -1.07 -10.22
N GLY A 140 -14.37 -0.23 -10.70
CA GLY A 140 -14.41 0.39 -12.01
C GLY A 140 -14.81 1.86 -11.95
N ILE A 141 -14.42 2.59 -13.00
CA ILE A 141 -14.70 4.02 -13.17
C ILE A 141 -15.60 4.16 -14.38
N GLU A 142 -16.66 4.97 -14.27
CA GLU A 142 -17.51 5.28 -15.41
C GLU A 142 -16.79 6.22 -16.37
N VAL A 143 -16.63 5.77 -17.62
CA VAL A 143 -15.91 6.47 -18.68
C VAL A 143 -16.77 6.54 -19.93
N VAL A 144 -16.94 7.75 -20.48
CA VAL A 144 -17.61 8.01 -21.76
C VAL A 144 -16.68 8.86 -22.61
N ASP A 145 -16.44 8.44 -23.86
CA ASP A 145 -15.54 9.13 -24.80
C ASP A 145 -14.15 9.45 -24.19
N ASP A 146 -13.55 8.45 -23.53
CA ASP A 146 -12.25 8.55 -22.86
C ASP A 146 -12.17 9.62 -21.75
N ARG A 147 -13.33 10.03 -21.19
CA ARG A 147 -13.43 11.01 -20.10
C ARG A 147 -14.20 10.43 -18.93
N PHE A 148 -13.81 10.86 -17.73
CA PHE A 148 -14.58 10.56 -16.52
C PHE A 148 -16.02 11.11 -16.66
N ALA A 149 -16.99 10.22 -16.46
CA ALA A 149 -18.41 10.54 -16.58
C ALA A 149 -19.23 10.19 -15.32
N GLY A 150 -18.57 9.65 -14.29
CA GLY A 150 -19.22 9.27 -13.03
C GLY A 150 -19.55 10.45 -12.11
N GLY A 151 -20.22 10.14 -11.01
CA GLY A 151 -20.55 11.06 -9.92
C GLY A 151 -19.42 11.25 -8.91
N THR A 152 -19.46 12.38 -8.20
CA THR A 152 -18.45 12.76 -7.20
C THR A 152 -18.29 11.76 -6.05
N PHE A 153 -19.30 10.92 -5.77
CA PHE A 153 -19.32 9.98 -4.64
C PHE A 153 -19.39 8.50 -5.06
N ASP A 154 -19.14 8.18 -6.32
CA ASP A 154 -19.24 6.80 -6.83
C ASP A 154 -18.17 5.87 -6.22
N TRP A 155 -17.10 6.46 -5.70
CA TRP A 155 -16.07 5.78 -4.91
C TRP A 155 -16.53 5.42 -3.49
N PHE A 156 -17.70 5.89 -3.02
CA PHE A 156 -18.19 5.66 -1.67
C PHE A 156 -19.30 4.59 -1.65
N THR A 157 -18.89 3.32 -1.69
CA THR A 157 -19.80 2.17 -1.71
C THR A 157 -19.47 1.21 -0.56
N PRO A 158 -20.38 0.29 -0.19
CA PRO A 158 -20.08 -0.75 0.78
C PRO A 158 -18.85 -1.59 0.40
N TYR A 159 -18.61 -1.79 -0.90
CA TYR A 159 -17.45 -2.51 -1.39
C TYR A 159 -16.15 -1.72 -1.17
N THR A 160 -16.11 -0.43 -1.52
CA THR A 160 -14.90 0.38 -1.29
C THR A 160 -14.60 0.57 0.19
N LEU A 161 -15.64 0.64 1.04
CA LEU A 161 -15.50 0.65 2.50
C LEU A 161 -14.90 -0.66 3.04
N LEU A 162 -15.30 -1.80 2.49
CA LEU A 162 -14.73 -3.10 2.84
C LEU A 162 -13.24 -3.17 2.49
N VAL A 163 -12.88 -2.69 1.29
CA VAL A 163 -11.47 -2.62 0.84
C VAL A 163 -10.67 -1.65 1.71
N ALA A 164 -11.23 -0.48 2.03
CA ALA A 164 -10.62 0.51 2.91
C ALA A 164 -10.33 -0.02 4.32
N ALA A 165 -11.32 -0.67 4.94
CA ALA A 165 -11.13 -1.31 6.24
C ALA A 165 -10.10 -2.45 6.17
N GLY A 166 -10.12 -3.25 5.09
CA GLY A 166 -9.14 -4.30 4.84
C GLY A 166 -7.72 -3.76 4.71
N LEU A 167 -7.51 -2.66 3.99
CA LEU A 167 -6.20 -2.05 3.80
C LEU A 167 -5.66 -1.47 5.11
N VAL A 168 -6.49 -0.82 5.92
CA VAL A 168 -6.11 -0.36 7.26
C VAL A 168 -5.65 -1.53 8.14
N CYS A 169 -6.36 -2.66 8.11
CA CYS A 169 -5.96 -3.86 8.84
C CYS A 169 -4.65 -4.47 8.31
N GLY A 170 -4.49 -4.48 6.98
CA GLY A 170 -3.27 -4.96 6.32
C GLY A 170 -2.05 -4.11 6.67
N TYR A 171 -2.17 -2.79 6.65
CA TYR A 171 -1.09 -1.89 7.09
C TYR A 171 -0.81 -2.04 8.58
N ALA A 172 -1.83 -2.20 9.43
CA ALA A 172 -1.61 -2.54 10.82
C ALA A 172 -0.81 -3.85 10.98
N LEU A 173 -1.03 -4.86 10.12
CA LEU A 173 -0.23 -6.08 10.10
C LEU A 173 1.23 -5.82 9.68
N LEU A 174 1.47 -5.04 8.62
CA LEU A 174 2.81 -4.65 8.20
C LEU A 174 3.54 -3.88 9.31
N GLY A 175 2.88 -2.91 9.94
CA GLY A 175 3.42 -2.14 11.05
C GLY A 175 3.73 -3.00 12.28
N ALA A 176 2.82 -3.92 12.65
CA ALA A 176 3.06 -4.84 13.77
C ALA A 176 4.27 -5.75 13.50
N ALA A 177 4.36 -6.28 12.29
CA ALA A 177 5.46 -7.15 11.89
C ALA A 177 6.80 -6.40 11.79
N TRP A 178 6.77 -5.15 11.33
CA TRP A 178 7.93 -4.25 11.34
C TRP A 178 8.42 -3.98 12.77
N LEU A 179 7.51 -3.66 13.69
CA LEU A 179 7.85 -3.47 15.10
C LEU A 179 8.43 -4.76 15.70
N MET A 180 7.87 -5.93 15.41
CA MET A 180 8.46 -7.21 15.86
C MET A 180 9.91 -7.39 15.40
N TRP A 181 10.25 -6.94 14.19
CA TRP A 181 11.61 -6.96 13.66
C TRP A 181 12.50 -5.94 14.38
N LYS A 182 12.05 -4.68 14.48
CA LYS A 182 12.89 -3.55 14.92
C LYS A 182 12.98 -3.36 16.43
N THR A 183 12.10 -3.97 17.22
CA THR A 183 12.04 -3.76 18.67
C THR A 183 12.38 -5.02 19.47
N ALA A 184 12.49 -4.87 20.78
CA ALA A 184 12.79 -5.91 21.75
C ALA A 184 11.82 -5.85 22.94
N ASP A 185 11.94 -6.84 23.84
CA ASP A 185 11.31 -6.87 25.17
C ASP A 185 9.78 -6.66 25.16
N GLU A 186 9.27 -5.75 25.99
CA GLU A 186 7.83 -5.52 26.17
C GLU A 186 7.16 -5.06 24.87
N LEU A 187 7.81 -4.15 24.14
CA LEU A 187 7.28 -3.62 22.87
C LEU A 187 7.23 -4.71 21.78
N HIS A 188 8.18 -5.65 21.79
CA HIS A 188 8.09 -6.83 20.93
C HIS A 188 6.90 -7.72 21.31
N GLY A 189 6.65 -7.90 22.61
CA GLY A 189 5.50 -8.64 23.13
C GLY A 189 4.15 -8.03 22.73
N ASP A 190 4.04 -6.69 22.77
CA ASP A 190 2.85 -5.97 22.32
C ASP A 190 2.69 -5.99 20.80
N ALA A 191 3.78 -5.79 20.05
CA ALA A 191 3.79 -5.92 18.60
C ALA A 191 3.33 -7.30 18.14
N ARG A 192 3.72 -8.37 18.86
CA ARG A 192 3.25 -9.73 18.62
C ARG A 192 1.74 -9.88 18.80
N ARG A 193 1.16 -9.26 19.83
CA ARG A 193 -0.31 -9.28 20.04
C ARG A 193 -1.02 -8.54 18.90
N TRP A 194 -0.50 -7.39 18.50
CA TRP A 194 -1.03 -6.63 17.38
C TRP A 194 -0.94 -7.41 16.07
N ALA A 195 0.16 -8.13 15.81
CA ALA A 195 0.34 -8.97 14.63
C ALA A 195 -0.69 -10.12 14.55
N VAL A 196 -1.06 -10.71 15.69
CA VAL A 196 -2.14 -11.73 15.71
C VAL A 196 -3.48 -11.11 15.34
N ILE A 197 -3.85 -10.02 15.99
CA ILE A 197 -5.17 -9.38 15.79
C ILE A 197 -5.28 -8.87 14.35
N SER A 198 -4.30 -8.08 13.90
CA SER A 198 -4.26 -7.55 12.54
C SER A 198 -4.13 -8.66 11.49
N GLY A 199 -3.39 -9.74 11.76
CA GLY A 199 -3.30 -10.89 10.86
C GLY A 199 -4.63 -11.60 10.65
N VAL A 200 -5.39 -11.83 11.74
CA VAL A 200 -6.74 -12.42 11.65
C VAL A 200 -7.69 -11.49 10.92
N LEU A 201 -7.71 -10.20 11.26
CA LEU A 201 -8.57 -9.21 10.59
C LEU A 201 -8.22 -9.10 9.10
N THR A 202 -6.93 -9.04 8.75
CA THR A 202 -6.47 -9.00 7.36
C THR A 202 -6.93 -10.24 6.60
N ALA A 203 -6.84 -11.44 7.20
CA ALA A 203 -7.34 -12.66 6.56
C ALA A 203 -8.85 -12.61 6.31
N LEU A 204 -9.64 -12.15 7.29
CA LEU A 204 -11.09 -12.02 7.16
C LEU A 204 -11.46 -11.02 6.06
N PHE A 205 -10.83 -9.83 6.05
CA PHE A 205 -11.08 -8.83 5.01
C PHE A 205 -10.58 -9.28 3.63
N LEU A 206 -9.45 -9.99 3.55
CA LEU A 206 -8.95 -10.51 2.28
C LEU A 206 -9.93 -11.52 1.67
N VAL A 207 -10.48 -12.43 2.49
CA VAL A 207 -11.54 -13.35 2.05
C VAL A 207 -12.79 -12.57 1.64
N GLY A 208 -13.23 -11.61 2.45
CA GLY A 208 -14.38 -10.76 2.16
C GLY A 208 -14.25 -10.03 0.82
N VAL A 209 -13.14 -9.31 0.62
CA VAL A 209 -12.86 -8.58 -0.62
C VAL A 209 -12.75 -9.53 -1.80
N SER A 210 -12.05 -10.67 -1.66
CA SER A 210 -11.91 -11.63 -2.75
C SER A 210 -13.27 -12.16 -3.20
N LEU A 211 -14.13 -12.59 -2.27
CA LEU A 211 -15.47 -13.09 -2.58
C LEU A 211 -16.36 -11.98 -3.14
N SER A 212 -16.35 -10.78 -2.55
CA SER A 212 -17.13 -9.66 -3.04
C SER A 212 -16.71 -9.24 -4.45
N THR A 213 -15.42 -9.29 -4.78
CA THR A 213 -14.90 -8.92 -6.11
C THR A 213 -15.45 -9.85 -7.20
N LEU A 214 -15.59 -11.16 -6.91
CA LEU A 214 -16.20 -12.12 -7.85
C LEU A 214 -17.68 -11.85 -8.11
N VAL A 215 -18.36 -11.10 -7.23
CA VAL A 215 -19.77 -10.73 -7.39
C VAL A 215 -19.90 -9.35 -8.05
N VAL A 216 -19.06 -8.39 -7.64
CA VAL A 216 -19.12 -7.00 -8.10
C VAL A 216 -18.71 -6.87 -9.56
N HIS A 217 -17.75 -7.68 -10.04
CA HIS A 217 -17.22 -7.51 -11.40
C HIS A 217 -17.19 -8.82 -12.19
N PRO A 218 -18.19 -9.07 -13.07
CA PRO A 218 -18.29 -10.30 -13.86
C PRO A 218 -17.05 -10.61 -14.71
N VAL A 219 -16.39 -9.58 -15.26
CA VAL A 219 -15.16 -9.77 -16.05
C VAL A 219 -14.01 -10.30 -15.20
N VAL A 220 -13.91 -9.85 -13.94
CA VAL A 220 -12.89 -10.35 -13.02
C VAL A 220 -13.26 -11.77 -12.61
N ALA A 221 -14.53 -12.02 -12.28
CA ALA A 221 -15.03 -13.35 -11.98
C ALA A 221 -14.68 -14.35 -13.09
N GLU A 222 -14.94 -13.98 -14.35
CA GLU A 222 -14.64 -14.81 -15.51
C GLU A 222 -13.13 -15.10 -15.67
N ARG A 223 -12.27 -14.10 -15.43
CA ARG A 223 -10.80 -14.27 -15.46
C ARG A 223 -10.32 -15.24 -14.37
N TRP A 224 -10.95 -15.22 -13.20
CA TRP A 224 -10.66 -16.12 -12.09
C TRP A 224 -11.35 -17.48 -12.23
N GLY A 225 -12.03 -17.75 -13.35
CA GLY A 225 -12.73 -19.01 -13.60
C GLY A 225 -14.05 -19.15 -12.84
N TRP A 226 -14.58 -18.08 -12.26
CA TRP A 226 -15.87 -18.08 -11.59
C TRP A 226 -16.98 -17.73 -12.57
N THR A 227 -17.63 -18.76 -13.14
CA THR A 227 -18.70 -18.60 -14.14
C THR A 227 -19.90 -19.47 -13.78
N GLY A 228 -21.11 -18.90 -13.76
CA GLY A 228 -22.35 -19.65 -13.54
C GLY A 228 -22.47 -20.32 -12.15
N GLY A 229 -21.72 -19.86 -11.14
CA GLY A 229 -21.70 -20.42 -9.79
C GLY A 229 -20.78 -21.63 -9.60
N GLY A 230 -20.00 -22.00 -10.62
CA GLY A 230 -18.95 -23.01 -10.56
C GLY A 230 -17.56 -22.44 -10.80
N LEU A 231 -16.53 -23.17 -10.33
CA LEU A 231 -15.12 -22.84 -10.56
C LEU A 231 -14.58 -23.65 -11.75
N ASP A 232 -14.25 -22.96 -12.83
CA ASP A 232 -13.48 -23.49 -13.95
C ASP A 232 -12.00 -23.60 -13.57
N PHE A 233 -11.57 -24.82 -13.28
CA PHE A 233 -10.18 -25.12 -12.94
C PHE A 233 -9.19 -24.80 -14.06
N GLY A 234 -9.61 -24.78 -15.33
CA GLY A 234 -8.74 -24.44 -16.46
C GLY A 234 -8.25 -23.00 -16.43
N ARG A 235 -9.10 -22.07 -15.98
CA ARG A 235 -8.78 -20.64 -15.81
C ARG A 235 -8.21 -20.33 -14.43
N PHE A 236 -8.69 -21.03 -13.39
CA PHE A 236 -8.23 -20.79 -12.02
C PHE A 236 -6.82 -21.32 -11.74
N LEU A 237 -6.47 -22.53 -12.21
CA LEU A 237 -5.21 -23.19 -11.84
C LEU A 237 -3.94 -22.39 -12.22
N PRO A 238 -3.86 -21.73 -13.39
CA PRO A 238 -2.75 -20.82 -13.71
C PRO A 238 -2.62 -19.61 -12.79
N LEU A 239 -3.70 -19.20 -12.10
CA LEU A 239 -3.74 -18.07 -11.18
C LEU A 239 -3.68 -18.50 -9.70
N ALA A 240 -3.81 -19.79 -9.41
CA ALA A 240 -3.91 -20.33 -8.04
C ALA A 240 -2.66 -20.06 -7.19
N TRP A 241 -1.51 -19.78 -7.80
CA TRP A 241 -0.30 -19.36 -7.09
C TRP A 241 -0.50 -18.03 -6.33
N ILE A 242 -1.40 -17.15 -6.80
CA ILE A 242 -1.68 -15.85 -6.18
C ILE A 242 -2.32 -16.02 -4.79
N PRO A 243 -3.48 -16.69 -4.63
CA PRO A 243 -4.04 -16.92 -3.30
C PRO A 243 -3.17 -17.85 -2.45
N LEU A 244 -2.45 -18.80 -3.06
CA LEU A 244 -1.49 -19.63 -2.34
C LEU A 244 -0.37 -18.80 -1.71
N LEU A 245 0.15 -17.78 -2.41
CA LEU A 245 1.15 -16.86 -1.89
C LEU A 245 0.64 -16.13 -0.64
N GLY A 246 -0.62 -15.67 -0.67
CA GLY A 246 -1.27 -15.02 0.47
C GLY A 246 -1.45 -15.97 1.66
N LEU A 247 -1.86 -17.22 1.40
CA LEU A 247 -1.99 -18.26 2.43
C LEU A 247 -0.64 -18.63 3.05
N ILE A 248 0.42 -18.74 2.25
CA ILE A 248 1.80 -18.95 2.74
C ILE A 248 2.21 -17.75 3.61
N GLY A 249 1.92 -16.52 3.17
CA GLY A 249 2.18 -15.31 3.92
C GLY A 249 1.51 -15.30 5.30
N LEU A 250 0.21 -15.56 5.35
CA LEU A 250 -0.55 -15.68 6.61
C LEU A 250 -0.03 -16.82 7.49
N GLY A 251 0.36 -17.95 6.88
CA GLY A 251 1.00 -19.07 7.58
C GLY A 251 2.33 -18.69 8.23
N LEU A 252 3.17 -17.93 7.52
CA LEU A 252 4.44 -17.42 8.05
C LEU A 252 4.24 -16.38 9.16
N VAL A 253 3.23 -15.51 9.06
CA VAL A 253 2.83 -14.62 10.15
C VAL A 253 2.45 -15.44 11.38
N GLY A 254 1.52 -16.39 11.23
CA GLY A 254 1.05 -17.23 12.35
C GLY A 254 2.16 -18.08 12.97
N TRP A 255 3.06 -18.63 12.16
CA TRP A 255 4.22 -19.40 12.63
C TRP A 255 5.26 -18.51 13.32
N GLY A 256 5.61 -17.38 12.71
CA GLY A 256 6.58 -16.42 13.23
C GLY A 256 6.14 -15.82 14.56
N VAL A 257 4.87 -15.45 14.69
CA VAL A 257 4.28 -15.01 15.96
C VAL A 257 4.35 -16.14 16.99
N ARG A 258 3.95 -17.37 16.68
CA ARG A 258 4.02 -18.48 17.65
C ARG A 258 5.43 -18.74 18.17
N ARG A 259 6.44 -18.61 17.31
CA ARG A 259 7.86 -18.80 17.64
C ARG A 259 8.52 -17.56 18.26
N ALA A 260 7.80 -16.45 18.42
CA ALA A 260 8.37 -15.15 18.81
C ALA A 260 9.58 -14.75 17.92
N SER A 261 9.47 -15.04 16.62
CA SER A 261 10.47 -14.66 15.62
C SER A 261 10.45 -13.15 15.37
N HIS A 262 11.62 -12.57 15.11
CA HIS A 262 11.75 -11.16 14.76
C HIS A 262 11.40 -10.87 13.29
N GLY A 263 11.87 -11.67 12.32
CA GLY A 263 11.78 -11.34 10.90
C GLY A 263 10.67 -12.04 10.10
N TRP A 264 10.34 -13.28 10.48
CA TRP A 264 9.39 -14.10 9.72
C TRP A 264 7.98 -13.50 9.58
N PRO A 265 7.40 -12.84 10.61
CA PRO A 265 6.13 -12.15 10.45
C PRO A 265 6.16 -11.06 9.38
N PHE A 266 7.26 -10.33 9.22
CA PHE A 266 7.36 -9.26 8.22
C PHE A 266 7.40 -9.82 6.80
N VAL A 267 8.21 -10.87 6.59
CA VAL A 267 8.22 -11.60 5.31
C VAL A 267 6.81 -12.13 4.98
N GLY A 268 6.13 -12.72 5.97
CA GLY A 268 4.77 -13.19 5.80
C GLY A 268 3.78 -12.08 5.41
N ALA A 269 3.83 -10.93 6.08
CA ALA A 269 2.98 -9.78 5.78
C ALA A 269 3.26 -9.22 4.36
N VAL A 270 4.53 -9.11 3.95
CA VAL A 270 4.90 -8.71 2.59
C VAL A 270 4.34 -9.67 1.55
N LEU A 271 4.38 -10.99 1.79
CA LEU A 271 3.80 -11.98 0.86
C LEU A 271 2.28 -11.85 0.73
N VAL A 272 1.57 -11.48 1.81
CA VAL A 272 0.12 -11.20 1.76
C VAL A 272 -0.15 -10.00 0.85
N PHE A 273 0.63 -8.92 0.96
CA PHE A 273 0.49 -7.75 0.10
C PHE A 273 0.87 -8.04 -1.36
N LEU A 274 1.94 -8.82 -1.59
CA LEU A 274 2.32 -9.27 -2.93
C LEU A 274 1.23 -10.13 -3.57
N SER A 275 0.55 -10.98 -2.80
CA SER A 275 -0.60 -11.75 -3.28
C SER A 275 -1.76 -10.84 -3.68
N GLY A 276 -2.14 -9.88 -2.83
CA GLY A 276 -3.18 -8.90 -3.17
C GLY A 276 -2.83 -8.11 -4.44
N TYR A 277 -1.60 -7.59 -4.52
CA TYR A 277 -1.12 -6.81 -5.66
C TYR A 277 -1.03 -7.65 -6.95
N ALA A 278 -0.60 -8.90 -6.88
CA ALA A 278 -0.62 -9.81 -8.02
C ALA A 278 -2.07 -10.12 -8.46
N GLY A 279 -3.00 -10.24 -7.51
CA GLY A 279 -4.41 -10.45 -7.79
C GLY A 279 -5.05 -9.26 -8.53
N LEU A 280 -4.67 -8.04 -8.16
CA LEU A 280 -5.00 -6.81 -8.88
C LEU A 280 -4.48 -6.84 -10.32
N ALA A 281 -3.19 -7.13 -10.49
CA ALA A 281 -2.58 -7.22 -11.82
C ALA A 281 -3.26 -8.27 -12.71
N ALA A 282 -3.53 -9.47 -12.18
CA ALA A 282 -4.27 -10.50 -12.91
C ALA A 282 -5.71 -10.09 -13.23
N GLY A 283 -6.34 -9.32 -12.33
CA GLY A 283 -7.71 -8.83 -12.46
C GLY A 283 -7.91 -7.89 -13.64
N PHE A 284 -7.03 -6.90 -13.83
CA PHE A 284 -7.27 -5.82 -14.79
C PHE A 284 -6.13 -5.49 -15.74
N PHE A 285 -4.94 -6.10 -15.68
CA PHE A 285 -3.97 -5.97 -16.79
C PHE A 285 -4.62 -6.42 -18.11
N PRO A 286 -4.46 -5.73 -19.25
CA PRO A 286 -3.56 -4.59 -19.53
C PRO A 286 -4.16 -3.18 -19.34
N TYR A 287 -5.28 -3.03 -18.62
CA TYR A 287 -5.95 -1.74 -18.45
C TYR A 287 -5.30 -0.88 -17.35
N VAL A 288 -5.06 0.41 -17.64
CA VAL A 288 -4.53 1.41 -16.67
C VAL A 288 -5.66 2.24 -16.08
N ALA A 289 -6.69 2.55 -16.88
CA ALA A 289 -8.01 2.89 -16.37
C ALA A 289 -8.86 1.62 -16.46
N PRO A 290 -9.22 0.98 -15.33
CA PRO A 290 -9.83 -0.34 -15.34
C PRO A 290 -11.01 -0.44 -16.30
N TYR A 291 -11.00 -1.51 -17.10
CA TYR A 291 -12.06 -1.93 -18.02
C TYR A 291 -12.36 -0.99 -19.20
N SER A 292 -11.66 0.14 -19.32
CA SER A 292 -11.89 1.15 -20.36
C SER A 292 -10.66 1.36 -21.23
N VAL A 293 -9.53 1.75 -20.64
CA VAL A 293 -8.35 2.22 -21.39
C VAL A 293 -7.13 1.33 -21.15
N ASP A 294 -6.64 0.72 -22.24
CA ASP A 294 -5.38 -0.03 -22.30
C ASP A 294 -4.17 0.89 -22.08
N PHE A 295 -3.09 0.36 -21.50
CA PHE A 295 -1.87 1.13 -21.27
C PHE A 295 -1.26 1.71 -22.56
N ARG A 296 -1.33 1.00 -23.71
CA ARG A 296 -0.78 1.55 -24.96
C ARG A 296 -1.63 2.67 -25.51
N ALA A 297 -2.95 2.53 -25.44
CA ALA A 297 -3.90 3.60 -25.81
C ALA A 297 -3.77 4.83 -24.91
N ALA A 298 -3.46 4.65 -23.62
CA ALA A 298 -3.30 5.74 -22.67
C ALA A 298 -1.93 6.45 -22.74
N ALA A 299 -0.96 5.87 -23.46
CA ALA A 299 0.44 6.27 -23.39
C ALA A 299 0.70 7.64 -24.04
N ALA A 300 1.64 8.39 -23.45
CA ALA A 300 2.20 9.58 -24.09
C ALA A 300 2.99 9.21 -25.36
N PRO A 301 3.23 10.18 -26.27
CA PRO A 301 4.05 9.96 -27.46
C PRO A 301 5.44 9.39 -27.15
N ASP A 302 5.93 8.49 -28.01
CA ASP A 302 7.19 7.75 -27.81
C ASP A 302 8.40 8.66 -27.54
N ASN A 303 8.48 9.84 -28.18
CA ASN A 303 9.56 10.79 -27.96
C ASN A 303 9.58 11.33 -26.52
N ALA A 304 8.42 11.58 -25.93
CA ALA A 304 8.30 12.00 -24.53
C ALA A 304 8.67 10.86 -23.58
N LEU A 305 8.13 9.65 -23.83
CA LEU A 305 8.44 8.46 -23.03
C LEU A 305 9.94 8.12 -23.05
N ALA A 306 10.58 8.22 -24.22
CA ALA A 306 12.00 7.96 -24.39
C ALA A 306 12.85 9.01 -23.64
N LEU A 307 12.52 10.29 -23.78
CA LEU A 307 13.25 11.38 -23.11
C LEU A 307 13.22 11.20 -21.58
N MET A 308 12.03 10.93 -21.02
CA MET A 308 11.90 10.71 -19.59
C MET A 308 12.62 9.43 -19.15
N LEU A 309 12.60 8.38 -19.96
CA LEU A 309 13.24 7.10 -19.64
C LEU A 309 14.77 7.26 -19.52
N VAL A 310 15.39 8.11 -20.33
CA VAL A 310 16.82 8.44 -20.20
C VAL A 310 17.13 8.97 -18.80
N GLY A 311 16.32 9.89 -18.28
CA GLY A 311 16.45 10.39 -16.91
C GLY A 311 16.22 9.29 -15.87
N THR A 312 15.16 8.51 -16.03
CA THR A 312 14.82 7.41 -15.11
C THR A 312 15.91 6.37 -14.99
N VAL A 313 16.55 5.97 -16.11
CA VAL A 313 17.63 4.97 -16.11
C VAL A 313 18.85 5.42 -15.30
N VAL A 314 19.07 6.73 -15.15
CA VAL A 314 20.17 7.27 -14.32
C VAL A 314 19.72 7.48 -12.88
N ILE A 315 18.56 8.10 -12.69
CA ILE A 315 18.09 8.54 -11.36
C ILE A 315 17.57 7.38 -10.53
N LEU A 316 16.78 6.46 -11.13
CA LEU A 316 16.14 5.38 -10.39
C LEU A 316 17.15 4.41 -9.74
N PRO A 317 18.23 3.97 -10.41
CA PRO A 317 19.25 3.16 -9.75
C PRO A 317 19.96 3.89 -8.61
N LEU A 318 20.18 5.20 -8.74
CA LEU A 318 20.77 6.01 -7.68
C LEU A 318 19.85 6.12 -6.46
N ILE A 319 18.54 6.33 -6.68
CA ILE A 319 17.53 6.30 -5.62
C ILE A 319 17.52 4.94 -4.93
N LEU A 320 17.46 3.84 -5.69
CA LEU A 320 17.46 2.48 -5.13
C LEU A 320 18.74 2.18 -4.34
N ALA A 321 19.91 2.61 -4.83
CA ALA A 321 21.17 2.45 -4.11
C ALA A 321 21.18 3.24 -2.80
N TYR A 322 20.73 4.49 -2.82
CA TYR A 322 20.60 5.33 -1.63
C TYR A 322 19.61 4.73 -0.62
N THR A 323 18.42 4.32 -1.07
CA THR A 323 17.42 3.66 -0.21
C THR A 323 18.01 2.39 0.40
N GLY A 324 18.65 1.53 -0.41
CA GLY A 324 19.31 0.33 0.08
C GLY A 324 20.40 0.63 1.13
N TRP A 325 21.18 1.69 0.92
CA TRP A 325 22.19 2.16 1.87
C TRP A 325 21.56 2.62 3.19
N VAL A 326 20.49 3.43 3.16
CA VAL A 326 19.78 3.88 4.37
C VAL A 326 19.27 2.68 5.18
N TYR A 327 18.60 1.72 4.55
CA TYR A 327 18.14 0.51 5.23
C TYR A 327 19.29 -0.34 5.78
N TRP A 328 20.44 -0.38 5.10
CA TRP A 328 21.62 -1.09 5.56
C TRP A 328 22.25 -0.43 6.79
N VAL A 329 22.37 0.91 6.80
CA VAL A 329 22.89 1.69 7.94
C VAL A 329 21.97 1.52 9.15
N PHE A 330 20.66 1.65 8.97
CA PHE A 330 19.68 1.59 10.05
C PHE A 330 19.10 0.19 10.30
N ARG A 331 19.81 -0.88 9.94
CA ARG A 331 19.30 -2.27 10.08
C ARG A 331 19.14 -2.76 11.52
N GLY A 332 19.80 -2.12 12.48
CA GLY A 332 19.79 -2.51 13.89
C GLY A 332 18.40 -2.44 14.55
N LYS A 333 18.29 -3.02 15.74
CA LYS A 333 17.12 -2.82 16.61
C LYS A 333 17.17 -1.44 17.25
N VAL A 334 16.00 -0.88 17.53
CA VAL A 334 15.84 0.41 18.20
C VAL A 334 15.49 0.17 19.66
N THR A 335 16.29 0.73 20.56
CA THR A 335 16.09 0.71 22.02
C THR A 335 15.72 2.11 22.51
N PRO A 336 15.19 2.26 23.75
CA PRO A 336 14.88 3.57 24.31
C PRO A 336 16.07 4.54 24.36
N GLU A 337 17.30 4.00 24.45
CA GLU A 337 18.55 4.76 24.49
C GLU A 337 19.03 5.20 23.10
N ALA A 338 18.56 4.53 22.04
CA ALA A 338 18.87 4.85 20.65
C ALA A 338 17.85 5.86 20.09
N GLY A 339 17.89 7.09 20.61
CA GLY A 339 17.12 8.21 20.07
C GLY A 339 17.70 8.71 18.76
N TYR A 340 16.85 8.93 17.75
CA TYR A 340 17.23 9.69 16.57
C TYR A 340 17.02 11.18 16.85
N HIS A 341 17.76 11.73 17.83
CA HIS A 341 18.01 13.15 18.10
C HIS A 341 18.98 13.32 19.27
#